data_AF-A0A2M8P552-F1
#
_entry.id   AF-A0A2M8P552-F1
#
_cell.length_a   1.000
_cell.length_b   1.000
_cell.length_c   1.000
_cell.angle_alpha   90.00
_cell.angle_beta   90.00
_cell.angle_gamma   90.00
#
_symmetry.space_group_name_H-M   'P 1'
#
loop_
_entity.id
_entity.type
_entity.pdbx_description
1 polymer ?
#
loop_
_entity_poly.entity_id
_entity_poly.type
_entity_poly.pdbx_seq_one_letter_code
_entity_poly.pdbx_strand_id
1 'polypeptide(L)'
;MNLQTLALLTLFFSLLFFIYQRSQRSARRMILLLMVAPLLLLRHYAMSRGVETEAWVALFISIILNFLFWALIGRYNPVASKEVRVMGLDD
;
A
#
# COMPACT_ATOMS: atom_id res chain seq x y z
N MET A 1 -3.50 -21.10 -13.42
CA MET A 1 -3.73 -19.90 -12.59
C MET A 1 -4.56 -20.30 -11.37
N ASN A 2 -3.97 -20.26 -10.18
CA ASN A 2 -4.70 -20.59 -8.95
C ASN A 2 -5.41 -19.35 -8.40
N LEU A 3 -6.76 -19.36 -8.42
CA LEU A 3 -7.58 -18.23 -7.96
C LEU A 3 -7.36 -17.89 -6.49
N GLN A 4 -7.09 -18.89 -5.64
CA GLN A 4 -6.84 -18.67 -4.22
C GLN A 4 -5.52 -17.90 -4.01
N THR A 5 -4.46 -18.31 -4.70
CA THR A 5 -3.16 -17.65 -4.65
C THR A 5 -3.24 -16.22 -5.18
N LEU A 6 -3.95 -16.02 -6.31
CA LEU A 6 -4.16 -14.69 -6.88
C LEU A 6 -4.91 -13.76 -5.93
N ALA A 7 -6.00 -14.24 -5.31
CA ALA A 7 -6.79 -13.46 -4.36
C ALA A 7 -5.95 -13.07 -3.13
N LEU A 8 -5.19 -14.02 -2.58
CA LEU A 8 -4.30 -13.76 -1.44
C LEU A 8 -3.22 -12.73 -1.76
N LEU A 9 -2.52 -12.89 -2.89
CA LEU A 9 -1.49 -11.94 -3.33
C LEU A 9 -2.08 -10.56 -3.58
N THR A 10 -3.25 -10.48 -4.21
CA THR A 10 -3.94 -9.21 -4.50
C THR A 10 -4.31 -8.50 -3.21
N LEU A 11 -4.86 -9.22 -2.23
CA LEU A 11 -5.21 -8.67 -0.93
C LEU A 11 -3.96 -8.16 -0.19
N PHE A 12 -2.87 -8.94 -0.22
CA PHE A 12 -1.62 -8.58 0.43
C PHE A 12 -0.97 -7.32 -0.20
N PHE A 13 -0.86 -7.27 -1.53
CA PHE A 13 -0.37 -6.08 -2.22
C PHE A 13 -1.29 -4.88 -2.00
N SER A 14 -2.61 -5.10 -1.99
CA SER A 14 -3.56 -4.01 -1.77
C SER A 14 -3.42 -3.40 -0.38
N LEU A 15 -3.21 -4.23 0.64
CA LEU A 15 -2.98 -3.79 2.01
C LEU A 15 -1.66 -3.02 2.15
N LEU A 16 -0.60 -3.49 1.49
CA LEU A 16 0.68 -2.77 1.44
C LEU A 16 0.51 -1.39 0.81
N PHE A 17 -0.12 -1.29 -0.36
CA PHE A 17 -0.37 0.00 -1.01
C PHE A 17 -1.26 0.91 -0.19
N PHE A 18 -2.27 0.37 0.49
CA PHE A 18 -3.15 1.14 1.35
C PHE A 18 -2.39 1.79 2.51
N ILE A 19 -1.52 1.04 3.18
CA ILE A 19 -0.66 1.55 4.26
C ILE A 19 0.25 2.68 3.74
N TYR A 20 0.84 2.49 2.55
CA TYR A 20 1.67 3.51 1.91
C TYR A 20 0.88 4.80 1.60
N GLN A 21 -0.31 4.66 1.01
CA GLN A 21 -1.17 5.79 0.66
C GLN A 21 -1.55 6.61 1.90
N ARG A 22 -1.84 5.94 3.02
CA ARG A 22 -2.27 6.54 4.29
C ARG A 22 -1.11 7.00 5.19
N SER A 23 0.14 6.75 4.78
CA SER A 23 1.31 7.21 5.52
C SER A 23 1.50 8.74 5.42
N GLN A 24 1.84 9.37 6.53
CA GLN A 24 2.24 10.77 6.60
C GLN A 24 3.48 11.03 5.73
N ARG A 25 3.58 12.24 5.15
CA ARG A 25 4.71 12.63 4.28
C ARG A 25 6.08 12.43 4.94
N SER A 26 6.19 12.69 6.25
CA SER A 26 7.42 12.52 7.04
C SER A 26 7.81 11.05 7.22
N ALA A 27 6.83 10.16 7.41
CA ALA A 27 7.05 8.73 7.61
C ALA A 27 7.11 7.94 6.29
N ARG A 28 6.66 8.52 5.16
CA ARG A 28 6.52 7.81 3.87
C ARG A 28 7.83 7.19 3.38
N ARG A 29 8.98 7.86 3.57
CA ARG A 29 10.30 7.29 3.21
C ARG A 29 10.64 6.07 4.06
N MET A 30 10.38 6.14 5.36
CA MET A 30 10.61 5.03 6.29
C MET A 30 9.67 3.86 6.01
N ILE A 31 8.39 4.13 5.73
CA ILE A 31 7.43 3.10 5.34
C ILE A 31 7.82 2.46 4.02
N LEU A 32 8.28 3.23 3.04
CA LEU A 32 8.76 2.67 1.77
C LEU A 32 9.93 1.71 1.99
N LEU A 33 10.91 2.06 2.81
CA LEU A 33 12.01 1.16 3.19
C LEU A 33 11.49 -0.10 3.89
N LEU A 34 10.55 0.04 4.82
CA LEU A 34 9.95 -1.09 5.52
C LEU A 34 9.16 -2.01 4.58
N MET A 35 8.53 -1.46 3.54
CA MET A 35 7.80 -2.22 2.52
C MET A 35 8.69 -3.02 1.59
N VAL A 36 9.97 -2.70 1.47
CA VAL A 36 10.91 -3.50 0.66
C VAL A 36 11.00 -4.93 1.19
N ALA A 37 11.01 -5.11 2.51
CA ALA A 37 11.10 -6.44 3.13
C ALA A 37 9.94 -7.39 2.72
N PRO A 38 8.65 -7.04 2.90
CA PRO A 38 7.55 -7.90 2.46
C PRO A 38 7.50 -8.06 0.94
N LEU A 39 7.89 -7.06 0.15
CA LEU A 39 7.95 -7.19 -1.31
C LEU A 39 9.00 -8.22 -1.76
N LEU A 40 10.17 -8.24 -1.13
CA LEU A 40 11.20 -9.25 -1.40
C LEU A 40 10.75 -10.65 -1.01
N LEU A 41 10.05 -10.79 0.14
CA LEU A 41 9.48 -12.06 0.56
C LEU A 41 8.43 -12.58 -0.43
N LEU A 42 7.54 -11.70 -0.92
CA LEU A 42 6.54 -12.06 -1.93
C LEU A 42 7.20 -12.46 -3.25
N ARG A 43 8.23 -11.75 -3.68
CA ARG A 43 9.02 -12.12 -4.87
C ARG A 43 9.65 -13.50 -4.70
N HIS A 44 10.27 -13.76 -3.55
CA HIS A 44 10.90 -15.05 -3.27
C HIS A 44 9.86 -16.20 -3.21
N TYR A 45 8.71 -15.94 -2.59
CA TYR A 45 7.60 -16.89 -2.54
C TYR A 45 7.05 -17.18 -3.95
N ALA A 46 6.85 -16.15 -4.77
CA ALA A 46 6.33 -16.30 -6.14
C ALA A 46 7.29 -17.12 -7.01
N MET A 47 8.61 -16.87 -6.91
CA MET A 47 9.63 -17.59 -7.65
C MET A 47 9.73 -19.06 -7.20
N SER A 48 9.74 -19.32 -5.88
CA SER A 48 9.88 -20.68 -5.35
C SER A 48 8.66 -21.58 -5.63
N ARG A 49 7.48 -20.99 -5.83
CA ARG A 49 6.24 -21.71 -6.17
C ARG A 49 5.92 -21.69 -7.67
N GLY A 50 6.70 -20.98 -8.49
CA GLY A 50 6.44 -20.84 -9.93
C GLY A 50 5.14 -20.10 -10.27
N VAL A 51 4.69 -19.19 -9.39
CA VAL A 51 3.44 -18.40 -9.54
C VAL A 51 3.72 -16.95 -9.91
N GLU A 52 4.73 -16.74 -10.75
CA GLU A 52 5.19 -15.40 -11.17
C GLU A 52 4.10 -14.63 -11.90
N THR A 53 3.38 -15.30 -12.82
CA THR A 53 2.29 -14.70 -13.58
C THR A 53 1.17 -14.22 -12.66
N GLU A 54 0.76 -15.05 -11.69
CA GLU A 54 -0.24 -14.67 -10.68
C GLU A 54 0.21 -13.48 -9.85
N ALA A 55 1.49 -13.41 -9.47
CA ALA A 55 2.04 -12.29 -8.72
C ALA A 55 2.01 -10.98 -9.51
N TRP A 56 2.37 -11.00 -10.80
CA TRP A 56 2.28 -9.82 -11.67
C TRP A 56 0.84 -9.36 -11.88
N VAL A 57 -0.07 -10.30 -12.13
CA VAL A 57 -1.50 -10.01 -12.29
C VAL A 57 -2.08 -9.43 -10.99
N ALA A 58 -1.78 -10.03 -9.84
CA ALA A 58 -2.20 -9.54 -8.53
C ALA A 58 -1.65 -8.14 -8.21
N LEU A 59 -0.39 -7.87 -8.57
CA LEU A 59 0.22 -6.56 -8.41
C LEU A 59 -0.49 -5.51 -9.28
N PHE A 60 -0.81 -5.84 -10.53
CA PHE A 60 -1.55 -4.94 -11.41
C PHE A 60 -2.97 -4.65 -10.90
N ILE A 61 -3.70 -5.70 -10.49
CA ILE A 61 -5.06 -5.56 -9.92
C ILE A 61 -5.02 -4.70 -8.65
N SER A 62 -4.10 -4.96 -7.74
CA SER A 62 -4.00 -4.22 -6.47
C SER A 62 -3.68 -2.74 -6.65
N ILE A 63 -2.88 -2.37 -7.66
CA ILE A 63 -2.64 -0.97 -8.04
C ILE A 63 -3.94 -0.32 -8.51
N ILE A 64 -4.70 -0.97 -9.40
CA ILE A 64 -5.98 -0.45 -9.89
C ILE A 64 -6.97 -0.28 -8.74
N LEU A 65 -7.12 -1.28 -7.88
CA LEU A 65 -8.03 -1.22 -6.73
C LEU A 65 -7.65 -0.09 -5.77
N ASN A 66 -6.35 0.08 -5.48
CA ASN A 66 -5.88 1.17 -4.63
C ASN A 66 -6.03 2.53 -5.28
N PHE A 67 -5.86 2.64 -6.60
CA PHE A 67 -6.11 3.87 -7.34
C PHE A 67 -7.59 4.24 -7.32
N LEU A 68 -8.48 3.27 -7.58
CA LEU A 68 -9.93 3.47 -7.49
C LEU A 68 -10.36 3.86 -6.07
N PHE A 69 -9.83 3.17 -5.05
CA PHE A 69 -10.07 3.54 -3.66
C PHE A 69 -9.63 4.97 -3.37
N TRP A 70 -8.44 5.37 -3.81
CA TRP A 70 -7.95 6.73 -3.64
C TRP A 70 -8.83 7.76 -4.37
N ALA A 71 -9.20 7.48 -5.62
CA ALA A 71 -9.98 8.38 -6.46
C ALA A 71 -11.41 8.58 -5.93
N LEU A 72 -12.05 7.51 -5.44
CA LEU A 72 -13.44 7.52 -4.98
C LEU A 72 -13.60 7.90 -3.51
N ILE A 73 -12.69 7.46 -2.64
CA ILE A 73 -12.84 7.60 -1.17
C ILE A 73 -11.68 8.39 -0.57
N GLY A 74 -10.45 8.10 -1.01
CA GLY A 74 -9.23 8.70 -0.44
C GLY A 74 -9.16 10.22 -0.58
N ARG A 75 -9.74 10.80 -1.63
CA ARG A 75 -9.79 12.26 -1.84
C ARG A 75 -10.58 13.02 -0.77
N TYR A 76 -11.59 12.39 -0.17
CA TYR A 76 -12.47 13.04 0.81
C TYR A 76 -11.96 12.94 2.25
N ASN A 77 -10.95 12.10 2.50
CA ASN A 77 -10.37 11.92 3.83
C ASN A 77 -8.84 12.11 3.77
N PRO A 78 -8.36 13.36 3.75
CA PRO A 78 -6.94 13.66 3.67
C PRO A 78 -6.20 13.12 4.90
N VAL A 79 -4.95 12.68 4.71
CA VAL A 79 -4.09 12.27 5.83
C VAL A 79 -3.84 13.50 6.70
N ALA A 80 -4.08 13.37 8.00
CA ALA A 80 -3.91 14.45 8.97
C ALA A 80 -2.56 15.15 8.77
N SER A 81 -2.64 16.42 8.35
CA SER A 81 -1.51 17.32 8.31
C SER A 81 -1.10 17.64 9.74
N LYS A 82 0.20 17.62 10.05
CA LYS A 82 0.69 18.31 11.25
C LYS A 82 0.64 19.82 10.97
N GLU A 83 -0.56 20.39 10.99
CA GLU A 83 -0.71 21.85 11.09
C GLU A 83 -0.52 22.23 12.57
N VAL A 84 0.67 22.75 12.82
CA VAL A 84 1.08 23.74 13.81
C VAL A 84 0.09 24.00 14.95
N ARG A 85 0.55 23.65 16.16
CA ARG A 85 0.07 24.16 17.45
C ARG A 85 0.01 25.69 17.38
N VAL A 86 -1.16 26.29 17.60
CA VAL A 86 -1.24 27.73 17.87
C VAL A 86 -0.61 27.96 19.25
N MET A 87 0.66 28.35 19.28
CA MET A 87 1.28 29.02 20.45
C MET A 87 0.88 30.48 20.35
N GLY A 88 -0.24 30.83 20.97
CA GLY A 88 -0.82 32.17 20.88
C GLY A 88 -2.31 32.19 21.18
N LEU A 89 -2.76 31.43 22.20
CA LEU A 89 -3.84 31.94 23.03
C LEU A 89 -3.15 32.79 24.10
N ASP A 90 -2.56 33.90 23.65
CA ASP A 90 -2.26 35.02 24.52
C ASP A 90 -3.59 35.76 24.65
N ASP A 91 -4.34 35.42 25.70
CA ASP A 91 -5.18 36.37 26.42
C ASP A 91 -4.72 36.34 27.89
#